data_AF-A0AAW9SAJ4-F1
#
_entry.id   AF-A0AAW9SAJ4-F1
#
_cell.length_a   1.000
_cell.length_b   1.000
_cell.length_c   1.000
_cell.angle_alpha   90.00
_cell.angle_beta   90.00
_cell.angle_gamma   90.00
#
_symmetry.space_group_name_H-M   'P 1'
#
loop_
_entity.id
_entity.type
_entity.pdbx_description
1 polymer ?
#
loop_
_entity_poly.entity_id
_entity_poly.type
_entity_poly.pdbx_seq_one_letter_code
_entity_poly.pdbx_strand_id
1 'polypeptide(L)'
;MGNLKVEKSHSNGFKVQITDDTEEIIARAWVPGKPETMKEAKLKIPKPLVEKIEGPFTEDGRQVEEMIVGKSYIFKATQFSKSVHDPFRHIKWSVEQDEKGTREELPSSELYKEDNTICYKYTPSQGEKVRIYAFCQSASKDISIEVPLVSFPFCIDRYKMPGLDRDGEDIAHDLTYGKGAVSSNHTSVYPPDEVKKYRKEYIVNGFDIEKHGVFANMDTIRENPYDSSIGYRPSQVGSDHFNEYNARRDEHFNNKALYISNEYDRASYPKAIYSQEEIYQAEVPWIIDSGKDVKAYHEGSLFIRDTSDKNLFKLFEEYATTCFAIGAMEGNIKRMIAKFQANEGGIYEDEVLTNQIANHSATKKYCEHLQDYIAEKLKESQGKLLPIIDNIPDFEWQDRDKKGKITVKKNEEGDYIRFARPTFGSLTDTIRGETIALNDIWATEVMIEDIDFRGEDYTVKYQVTLWDHFGLDMTDIEALPNTIPYAKETFAVWFALQHLRGYKPFITKMSFQNTFRGNLKEGMFEREQNRKEEKDSELDAKIEQITSPFYTHPGKI
;
A
#
# COMPACT_ATOMS: atom_id res chain seq x y z
N MET A 1 -8.24 -37.34 -42.46
CA MET A 1 -8.72 -37.56 -43.84
C MET A 1 -7.55 -38.08 -44.65
N GLY A 2 -7.75 -39.18 -45.37
CA GLY A 2 -6.69 -40.07 -45.86
C GLY A 2 -5.74 -39.45 -46.89
N ASN A 3 -4.47 -39.85 -46.79
CA ASN A 3 -3.42 -39.57 -47.77
C ASN A 3 -3.95 -39.83 -49.18
N LEU A 4 -3.89 -38.81 -50.03
CA LEU A 4 -4.35 -38.92 -51.41
C LEU A 4 -3.37 -39.88 -52.13
N LYS A 5 -3.82 -41.11 -52.39
CA LYS A 5 -3.04 -42.08 -53.16
C LYS A 5 -3.60 -42.14 -54.57
N VAL A 6 -2.87 -41.56 -55.52
CA VAL A 6 -3.23 -41.59 -56.94
C VAL A 6 -2.29 -42.56 -57.65
N GLU A 7 -2.85 -43.65 -58.18
CA GLU A 7 -2.17 -44.55 -59.11
C GLU A 7 -2.71 -44.31 -60.53
N LYS A 8 -1.82 -43.95 -61.45
CA LYS A 8 -2.15 -43.85 -62.89
C LYS A 8 -1.20 -44.72 -63.71
N SER A 9 -1.78 -45.54 -64.59
CA SER A 9 -1.06 -46.25 -65.64
C SER A 9 -0.98 -45.37 -66.89
N HIS A 10 0.22 -45.11 -67.41
CA HIS A 10 0.42 -44.37 -68.66
C HIS A 10 0.61 -45.30 -69.86
N SER A 11 0.28 -44.80 -71.05
CA SER A 11 0.36 -45.51 -72.35
C SER A 11 1.73 -46.10 -72.68
N ASN A 12 2.81 -45.66 -72.00
CA ASN A 12 4.17 -46.16 -72.17
C ASN A 12 4.57 -47.27 -71.17
N GLY A 13 3.62 -47.86 -70.43
CA GLY A 13 3.87 -49.08 -69.65
C GLY A 13 4.52 -48.87 -68.28
N PHE A 14 4.46 -47.68 -67.68
CA PHE A 14 4.89 -47.41 -66.31
C PHE A 14 3.70 -47.22 -65.37
N LYS A 15 3.86 -47.61 -64.09
CA LYS A 15 2.98 -47.21 -62.99
C LYS A 15 3.63 -46.09 -62.20
N VAL A 16 2.84 -45.05 -61.90
CA VAL A 16 3.23 -43.96 -61.01
C VAL A 16 2.29 -43.96 -59.81
N GLN A 17 2.88 -43.94 -58.61
CA GLN A 17 2.19 -43.74 -57.35
C GLN A 17 2.67 -42.43 -56.75
N ILE A 18 1.73 -41.53 -56.47
CA ILE A 18 2.00 -40.32 -55.68
C ILE A 18 1.33 -40.52 -54.33
N THR A 19 2.12 -40.34 -53.27
CA THR A 19 1.63 -40.29 -51.90
C THR A 19 1.99 -38.93 -51.31
N ASP A 20 0.96 -38.23 -50.84
CA ASP A 20 1.07 -36.98 -50.10
C ASP A 20 1.10 -37.32 -48.59
N ASP A 21 2.22 -37.06 -47.94
CA ASP A 21 2.38 -37.10 -46.47
C ASP A 21 2.53 -35.66 -45.96
N THR A 22 2.28 -35.43 -44.68
CA THR A 22 2.24 -34.07 -44.08
C THR A 22 3.55 -33.26 -44.19
N GLU A 23 4.64 -33.84 -44.69
CA GLU A 23 5.95 -33.19 -44.82
C GLU A 23 6.63 -33.36 -46.19
N GLU A 24 6.25 -34.37 -47.00
CA GLU A 24 6.90 -34.67 -48.29
C GLU A 24 5.89 -35.28 -49.29
N ILE A 25 5.98 -34.88 -50.55
CA ILE A 25 5.36 -35.64 -51.65
C ILE A 25 6.37 -36.68 -52.12
N ILE A 26 5.97 -37.95 -52.05
CA ILE A 26 6.77 -39.06 -52.54
C ILE A 26 6.15 -39.57 -53.84
N ALA A 27 6.91 -39.43 -54.93
CA ALA A 27 6.56 -39.99 -56.23
C ALA A 27 7.39 -41.25 -56.49
N ARG A 28 6.72 -42.38 -56.67
CA ARG A 28 7.34 -43.68 -57.02
C ARG A 28 6.92 -44.08 -58.43
N ALA A 29 7.88 -44.45 -59.25
CA ALA A 29 7.64 -44.94 -60.61
C ALA A 29 8.34 -46.29 -60.83
N TRP A 30 7.63 -47.27 -61.40
CA TRP A 30 8.18 -48.60 -61.69
C TRP A 30 7.53 -49.25 -62.92
N VAL A 31 8.20 -50.26 -63.47
CA VAL A 31 7.66 -51.12 -64.54
C VAL A 31 6.71 -52.17 -63.93
N PRO A 32 5.48 -52.35 -64.44
CA PRO A 32 4.53 -53.35 -63.96
C PRO A 32 5.15 -54.76 -63.91
N GLY A 33 5.01 -55.44 -62.78
CA GLY A 33 5.56 -56.80 -62.56
C GLY A 33 7.06 -56.84 -62.24
N LYS A 34 7.75 -55.70 -62.19
CA LYS A 34 9.18 -55.56 -61.88
C LYS A 34 9.45 -54.49 -60.80
N PRO A 35 9.05 -54.73 -59.53
CA PRO A 35 9.19 -53.75 -58.45
C PRO A 35 10.64 -53.31 -58.19
N GLU A 36 11.63 -54.12 -58.58
CA GLU A 36 13.06 -53.78 -58.52
C GLU A 36 13.46 -52.59 -59.40
N THR A 37 12.64 -52.21 -60.37
CA THR A 37 12.89 -51.04 -61.25
C THR A 37 12.44 -49.71 -60.64
N MET A 38 11.91 -49.74 -59.42
CA MET A 38 11.34 -48.58 -58.75
C MET A 38 12.36 -47.46 -58.55
N LYS A 39 11.99 -46.27 -59.00
CA LYS A 39 12.68 -45.01 -58.69
C LYS A 39 11.77 -44.14 -57.84
N GLU A 40 12.33 -43.56 -56.79
CA GLU A 40 11.64 -42.67 -55.86
C GLU A 40 12.19 -41.24 -56.01
N ALA A 41 11.29 -40.27 -56.10
CA ALA A 41 11.61 -38.85 -56.00
C ALA A 41 10.83 -38.27 -54.82
N LYS A 42 11.55 -37.54 -53.96
CA LYS A 42 10.98 -36.86 -52.80
C LYS A 42 10.97 -35.36 -53.05
N LEU A 43 9.80 -34.75 -52.96
CA LEU A 43 9.64 -33.30 -53.03
C LEU A 43 9.29 -32.79 -51.63
N LYS A 44 10.25 -32.11 -50.98
CA LYS A 44 10.00 -31.37 -49.74
C LYS A 44 9.24 -30.10 -50.09
N ILE A 45 8.00 -30.01 -49.63
CA ILE A 45 7.25 -28.77 -49.73
C ILE A 45 7.51 -27.95 -48.47
N PRO A 46 7.88 -26.67 -48.59
CA PRO A 46 8.02 -25.82 -47.42
C PRO A 46 6.68 -25.64 -46.72
N LYS A 47 6.65 -25.93 -45.41
CA LYS A 47 5.53 -25.55 -44.53
C LYS A 47 5.29 -24.03 -44.64
N PRO A 48 4.03 -23.56 -44.54
CA PRO A 48 3.72 -22.14 -44.58
C PRO A 48 4.47 -21.43 -43.45
N LEU A 49 5.03 -20.26 -43.74
CA LEU A 49 5.63 -19.39 -42.73
C LEU A 49 4.57 -18.42 -42.24
N VAL A 50 4.60 -18.09 -40.95
CA VAL A 50 3.78 -17.00 -40.42
C VAL A 50 4.46 -15.69 -40.81
N GLU A 51 3.74 -14.80 -41.46
CA GLU A 51 4.25 -13.51 -41.94
C GLU A 51 3.74 -12.34 -41.11
N LYS A 52 2.57 -12.49 -40.45
CA LYS A 52 1.99 -11.45 -39.60
C LYS A 52 1.22 -12.02 -38.42
N ILE A 53 1.46 -11.45 -37.25
CA ILE A 53 0.70 -11.67 -36.03
C ILE A 53 0.12 -10.33 -35.59
N GLU A 54 -1.11 -10.34 -35.07
CA GLU A 54 -1.82 -9.20 -34.52
C GLU A 54 -2.38 -9.54 -33.13
N GLY A 55 -2.55 -8.52 -32.29
CA GLY A 55 -3.06 -8.64 -30.93
C GLY A 55 -2.23 -7.86 -29.92
N PRO A 56 -2.53 -7.99 -28.62
CA PRO A 56 -3.65 -8.74 -28.08
C PRO A 56 -5.01 -8.07 -28.34
N PHE A 57 -6.03 -8.89 -28.56
CA PHE A 57 -7.42 -8.46 -28.63
C PHE A 57 -8.18 -8.95 -27.40
N THR A 58 -9.06 -8.11 -26.88
CA THR A 58 -10.10 -8.48 -25.91
C THR A 58 -11.15 -9.40 -26.55
N GLU A 59 -11.99 -10.06 -25.74
CA GLU A 59 -13.02 -10.98 -26.26
C GLU A 59 -14.08 -10.28 -27.12
N ASP A 60 -14.31 -8.99 -26.93
CA ASP A 60 -15.17 -8.13 -27.76
C ASP A 60 -14.45 -7.58 -29.01
N GLY A 61 -13.19 -7.97 -29.23
CA GLY A 61 -12.44 -7.68 -30.45
C GLY A 61 -11.67 -6.36 -30.46
N ARG A 62 -11.62 -5.62 -29.34
CA ARG A 62 -10.81 -4.40 -29.22
C ARG A 62 -9.34 -4.75 -29.03
N GLN A 63 -8.46 -4.17 -29.85
CA GLN A 63 -7.01 -4.29 -29.67
C GLN A 63 -6.56 -3.45 -28.47
N VAL A 64 -5.67 -4.00 -27.65
CA VAL A 64 -5.11 -3.33 -26.47
C VAL A 64 -3.58 -3.38 -26.50
N GLU A 65 -2.95 -2.45 -25.80
CA GLU A 65 -1.48 -2.33 -25.74
C GLU A 65 -0.87 -2.92 -24.46
N GLU A 66 -1.71 -3.32 -23.50
CA GLU A 66 -1.31 -3.94 -22.25
C GLU A 66 -2.31 -5.05 -21.89
N MET A 67 -1.86 -6.03 -21.11
CA MET A 67 -2.69 -7.15 -20.66
C MET A 67 -2.76 -7.20 -19.14
N ILE A 68 -3.92 -7.54 -18.61
CA ILE A 68 -4.13 -7.76 -17.18
C ILE A 68 -3.89 -9.25 -16.87
N VAL A 69 -3.07 -9.52 -15.86
CA VAL A 69 -2.83 -10.87 -15.36
C VAL A 69 -4.14 -11.55 -14.96
N GLY A 70 -4.33 -12.79 -15.39
CA GLY A 70 -5.56 -13.56 -15.17
C GLY A 70 -6.70 -13.29 -16.16
N LYS A 71 -6.62 -12.26 -17.02
CA LYS A 71 -7.59 -12.03 -18.10
C LYS A 71 -7.13 -12.65 -19.41
N SER A 72 -8.08 -13.20 -20.18
CA SER A 72 -7.76 -13.82 -21.46
C SER A 72 -7.78 -12.84 -22.62
N TYR A 73 -6.85 -13.03 -23.56
CA TYR A 73 -6.70 -12.23 -24.76
C TYR A 73 -6.51 -13.13 -25.98
N ILE A 74 -6.86 -12.61 -27.15
CA ILE A 74 -6.77 -13.31 -28.43
C ILE A 74 -5.60 -12.74 -29.23
N PHE A 75 -4.77 -13.63 -29.75
CA PHE A 75 -3.73 -13.32 -30.73
C PHE A 75 -4.08 -13.95 -32.07
N LYS A 76 -3.80 -13.25 -33.17
CA LYS A 76 -4.26 -13.61 -34.52
C LYS A 76 -3.07 -13.72 -35.46
N ALA A 77 -2.86 -14.89 -36.05
CA ALA A 77 -1.96 -15.04 -37.19
C ALA A 77 -2.76 -14.81 -38.48
N THR A 78 -2.51 -13.68 -39.15
CA THR A 78 -3.37 -13.14 -40.22
C THR A 78 -2.76 -13.28 -41.62
N GLN A 79 -1.44 -13.48 -41.73
CA GLN A 79 -0.77 -13.65 -43.01
C GLN A 79 0.22 -14.83 -42.97
N PHE A 80 0.24 -15.59 -44.06
CA PHE A 80 1.07 -16.77 -44.21
C PHE A 80 1.69 -16.80 -45.62
N SER A 81 2.90 -17.34 -45.71
CA SER A 81 3.53 -17.57 -46.99
C SER A 81 2.74 -18.60 -47.80
N LYS A 82 2.76 -18.44 -49.13
CA LYS A 82 2.07 -19.37 -50.04
C LYS A 82 2.61 -20.79 -49.85
N SER A 83 1.73 -21.70 -49.47
CA SER A 83 2.02 -23.13 -49.35
C SER A 83 0.80 -23.94 -49.77
N VAL A 84 1.03 -25.21 -50.13
CA VAL A 84 -0.06 -26.18 -50.35
C VAL A 84 -0.52 -26.83 -49.04
N HIS A 85 0.22 -26.67 -47.95
CA HIS A 85 -0.18 -27.16 -46.64
C HIS A 85 -1.10 -26.16 -45.93
N ASP A 86 -2.12 -26.67 -45.24
CA ASP A 86 -3.01 -25.88 -44.40
C ASP A 86 -2.26 -25.36 -43.16
N PRO A 87 -2.08 -24.04 -43.00
CA PRO A 87 -1.34 -23.49 -41.86
C PRO A 87 -1.90 -23.91 -40.50
N PHE A 88 -3.21 -24.16 -40.41
CA PHE A 88 -3.88 -24.54 -39.15
C PHE A 88 -3.36 -25.85 -38.56
N ARG A 89 -2.89 -26.78 -39.42
CA ARG A 89 -2.36 -28.08 -38.97
C ARG A 89 -0.92 -28.03 -38.49
N HIS A 90 -0.21 -26.94 -38.79
CA HIS A 90 1.24 -26.85 -38.60
C HIS A 90 1.65 -25.73 -37.65
N ILE A 91 0.78 -24.75 -37.42
CA ILE A 91 1.05 -23.63 -36.53
C ILE A 91 1.20 -24.10 -35.08
N LYS A 92 2.18 -23.51 -34.42
CA LYS A 92 2.46 -23.62 -33.00
C LYS A 92 2.52 -22.22 -32.42
N TRP A 93 2.16 -22.12 -31.15
CA TRP A 93 2.29 -20.90 -30.37
C TRP A 93 3.26 -21.15 -29.23
N SER A 94 3.99 -20.12 -28.85
CA SER A 94 4.87 -20.20 -27.68
C SER A 94 4.97 -18.83 -27.02
N VAL A 95 5.36 -18.85 -25.75
CA VAL A 95 5.50 -17.67 -24.93
C VAL A 95 6.89 -17.56 -24.33
N GLU A 96 7.42 -16.35 -24.23
CA GLU A 96 8.61 -16.01 -23.46
C GLU A 96 8.18 -14.99 -22.40
N GLN A 97 8.34 -15.36 -21.12
CA GLN A 97 8.09 -14.49 -19.97
C GLN A 97 9.44 -14.05 -19.39
N ASP A 98 9.52 -12.79 -18.98
CA ASP A 98 10.77 -12.16 -18.53
C ASP A 98 11.45 -12.89 -17.37
N GLU A 99 10.69 -13.38 -16.40
CA GLU A 99 11.24 -13.98 -15.17
C GLU A 99 11.98 -15.31 -15.41
N LYS A 100 11.58 -16.07 -16.43
CA LYS A 100 12.16 -17.40 -16.70
C LYS A 100 13.26 -17.36 -17.76
N GLY A 101 13.27 -16.35 -18.63
CA GLY A 101 14.20 -16.26 -19.76
C GLY A 101 14.15 -17.44 -20.74
N THR A 102 13.15 -18.32 -20.62
CA THR A 102 12.98 -19.53 -21.44
C THR A 102 11.64 -19.51 -22.15
N ARG A 103 11.66 -19.86 -23.44
CA ARG A 103 10.46 -19.98 -24.27
C ARG A 103 9.73 -21.29 -24.00
N GLU A 104 8.44 -21.21 -23.69
CA GLU A 104 7.56 -22.34 -23.41
C GLU A 104 6.56 -22.51 -24.57
N GLU A 105 6.41 -23.73 -25.11
CA GLU A 105 5.42 -24.03 -26.16
C GLU A 105 4.01 -24.12 -25.53
N LEU A 106 3.04 -23.45 -26.16
CA LEU A 106 1.67 -23.36 -25.67
C LEU A 106 0.80 -24.53 -26.19
N PRO A 107 -0.15 -25.04 -25.39
CA PRO A 107 -0.98 -26.18 -25.78
C PRO A 107 -1.97 -25.84 -26.90
N SER A 108 -2.31 -26.81 -27.74
CA SER A 108 -3.23 -26.59 -28.86
C SER A 108 -4.72 -26.47 -28.48
N SER A 109 -5.07 -26.55 -27.19
CA SER A 109 -6.47 -26.51 -26.72
C SER A 109 -7.15 -25.16 -26.92
N GLU A 110 -6.37 -24.07 -26.89
CA GLU A 110 -6.85 -22.69 -27.05
C GLU A 110 -6.73 -22.19 -28.50
N LEU A 111 -6.33 -23.06 -29.43
CA LEU A 111 -6.16 -22.76 -30.84
C LEU A 111 -7.48 -22.97 -31.58
N TYR A 112 -7.93 -21.95 -32.33
CA TYR A 112 -9.12 -22.05 -33.15
C TYR A 112 -8.98 -21.24 -34.45
N LYS A 113 -9.91 -21.46 -35.38
CA LYS A 113 -9.95 -20.77 -36.67
C LYS A 113 -11.18 -19.89 -36.75
N GLU A 114 -10.99 -18.65 -37.15
CA GLU A 114 -12.05 -17.68 -37.40
C GLU A 114 -11.83 -17.10 -38.81
N ASP A 115 -12.75 -17.40 -39.72
CA ASP A 115 -12.61 -17.14 -41.16
C ASP A 115 -11.27 -17.65 -41.75
N ASN A 116 -10.43 -16.73 -42.24
CA ASN A 116 -9.10 -17.01 -42.79
C ASN A 116 -7.97 -16.75 -41.78
N THR A 117 -8.31 -16.53 -40.51
CA THR A 117 -7.36 -16.19 -39.45
C THR A 117 -7.23 -17.35 -38.48
N ILE A 118 -6.01 -17.58 -37.99
CA ILE A 118 -5.77 -18.56 -36.94
C ILE A 118 -5.58 -17.81 -35.63
N CYS A 119 -6.42 -18.11 -34.65
CA CYS A 119 -6.51 -17.41 -33.39
C CYS A 119 -6.00 -18.30 -32.24
N TYR A 120 -5.37 -17.67 -31.25
CA TYR A 120 -4.95 -18.33 -30.02
C TYR A 120 -5.39 -17.50 -28.81
N LYS A 121 -6.10 -18.14 -27.88
CA LYS A 121 -6.50 -17.52 -26.60
C LYS A 121 -5.42 -17.74 -25.54
N TYR A 122 -4.89 -16.66 -24.99
CA TYR A 122 -3.82 -16.70 -23.98
C TYR A 122 -4.21 -15.92 -22.73
N THR A 123 -3.89 -16.49 -21.56
CA THR A 123 -4.12 -15.88 -20.25
C THR A 123 -2.78 -15.82 -19.52
N PRO A 124 -2.20 -14.62 -19.29
CA PRO A 124 -0.97 -14.49 -18.53
C PRO A 124 -1.22 -14.78 -17.05
N SER A 125 -0.30 -15.51 -16.41
CA SER A 125 -0.40 -15.87 -15.00
C SER A 125 0.42 -14.98 -14.06
N GLN A 126 1.53 -14.38 -14.55
CA GLN A 126 2.41 -13.47 -13.80
C GLN A 126 3.41 -12.80 -14.76
N GLY A 127 4.21 -11.87 -14.23
CA GLY A 127 5.33 -11.20 -14.91
C GLY A 127 5.05 -9.74 -15.26
N GLU A 128 6.08 -9.04 -15.73
CA GLU A 128 6.00 -7.62 -16.14
C GLU A 128 5.67 -7.42 -17.62
N LYS A 129 6.05 -8.39 -18.46
CA LYS A 129 5.70 -8.43 -19.88
C LYS A 129 5.73 -9.86 -20.41
N VAL A 130 5.17 -10.03 -21.59
CA VAL A 130 5.11 -11.31 -22.28
C VAL A 130 5.41 -11.13 -23.76
N ARG A 131 6.16 -12.06 -24.34
CA ARG A 131 6.34 -12.14 -25.79
C ARG A 131 5.69 -13.38 -26.36
N ILE A 132 4.73 -13.18 -27.26
CA ILE A 132 3.97 -14.24 -27.91
C ILE A 132 4.47 -14.45 -29.33
N TYR A 133 4.68 -15.72 -29.67
CA TYR A 133 5.14 -16.18 -30.98
C TYR A 133 4.10 -17.08 -31.63
N ALA A 134 4.01 -17.00 -32.96
CA ALA A 134 3.32 -17.98 -33.79
C ALA A 134 4.25 -18.42 -34.93
N PHE A 135 4.35 -19.73 -35.17
CA PHE A 135 5.27 -20.28 -36.16
C PHE A 135 4.87 -21.69 -36.62
N CYS A 136 5.21 -22.07 -37.84
CA CYS A 136 5.01 -23.45 -38.33
C CYS A 136 6.31 -24.27 -38.44
N GLN A 137 7.47 -23.60 -38.34
CA GLN A 137 8.80 -24.24 -38.38
C GLN A 137 9.63 -23.80 -37.19
N SER A 138 9.94 -22.51 -37.13
CA SER A 138 10.76 -21.91 -36.07
C SER A 138 10.20 -20.55 -35.67
N ALA A 139 10.16 -20.27 -34.38
CA ALA A 139 9.79 -18.95 -33.89
C ALA A 139 10.86 -17.91 -34.26
N SER A 140 10.43 -16.70 -34.61
CA SER A 140 11.29 -15.54 -34.88
C SER A 140 10.86 -14.37 -34.00
N LYS A 141 11.83 -13.61 -33.47
CA LYS A 141 11.53 -12.36 -32.73
C LYS A 141 10.90 -11.30 -33.64
N ASP A 142 11.18 -11.34 -34.94
CA ASP A 142 10.56 -10.43 -35.92
C ASP A 142 9.07 -10.72 -36.13
N ILE A 143 8.65 -11.97 -35.86
CA ILE A 143 7.27 -12.45 -35.97
C ILE A 143 6.79 -12.81 -34.57
N SER A 144 6.77 -11.80 -33.69
CA SER A 144 6.30 -11.92 -32.32
C SER A 144 5.67 -10.60 -31.86
N ILE A 145 4.86 -10.67 -30.81
CA ILE A 145 4.28 -9.49 -30.16
C ILE A 145 4.74 -9.48 -28.71
N GLU A 146 5.40 -8.39 -28.31
CA GLU A 146 5.74 -8.13 -26.91
C GLU A 146 4.69 -7.18 -26.32
N VAL A 147 4.16 -7.55 -25.16
CA VAL A 147 3.06 -6.83 -24.50
C VAL A 147 3.38 -6.72 -23.01
N PRO A 148 3.32 -5.53 -22.41
CA PRO A 148 3.45 -5.37 -20.97
C PRO A 148 2.23 -5.94 -20.23
N LEU A 149 2.47 -6.39 -19.00
CA LEU A 149 1.49 -6.99 -18.10
C LEU A 149 1.23 -6.06 -16.91
N VAL A 150 -0.03 -6.00 -16.51
CA VAL A 150 -0.49 -5.30 -15.29
C VAL A 150 -1.00 -6.36 -14.32
N SER A 151 -0.43 -6.36 -13.11
CA SER A 151 -0.84 -7.24 -12.02
C SER A 151 -1.56 -6.44 -10.96
N PHE A 152 -2.65 -6.99 -10.44
CA PHE A 152 -3.34 -6.45 -9.27
C PHE A 152 -2.88 -7.17 -7.98
N PRO A 153 -2.90 -6.49 -6.84
CA PRO A 153 -3.13 -5.04 -6.70
C PRO A 153 -1.91 -4.23 -7.15
N PHE A 154 -2.10 -2.98 -7.58
CA PHE A 154 -1.01 -2.04 -7.85
C PHE A 154 -1.22 -0.69 -7.16
N CYS A 155 -0.13 -0.04 -6.82
CA CYS A 155 -0.13 1.25 -6.11
C CYS A 155 -0.34 2.41 -7.08
N ILE A 156 -1.10 3.42 -6.65
CA ILE A 156 -1.30 4.68 -7.39
C ILE A 156 -0.98 5.93 -6.56
N ASP A 157 -0.80 5.78 -5.26
CA ASP A 157 -0.35 6.86 -4.37
C ASP A 157 0.28 6.25 -3.11
N ARG A 158 1.49 6.70 -2.79
CA ARG A 158 2.15 6.44 -1.51
C ARG A 158 2.73 7.73 -0.96
N TYR A 159 2.38 8.02 0.28
CA TYR A 159 2.93 9.15 1.01
C TYR A 159 3.62 8.63 2.27
N LYS A 160 4.93 8.92 2.37
CA LYS A 160 5.82 8.48 3.44
C LYS A 160 5.79 6.96 3.67
N MET A 161 6.38 6.53 4.78
CA MET A 161 6.36 5.14 5.22
C MET A 161 6.05 5.07 6.72
N PRO A 162 5.35 4.03 7.19
CA PRO A 162 5.12 3.80 8.60
C PRO A 162 6.46 3.64 9.33
N GLY A 163 6.61 4.25 10.51
CA GLY A 163 7.79 4.03 11.34
C GLY A 163 9.00 4.92 11.02
N LEU A 164 9.02 5.57 9.85
CA LEU A 164 10.10 6.47 9.45
C LEU A 164 9.70 7.94 9.62
N ASP A 165 10.70 8.78 9.83
CA ASP A 165 10.61 10.23 9.95
C ASP A 165 10.16 10.92 8.65
N ARG A 166 10.18 12.25 8.65
CA ARG A 166 9.66 13.05 7.53
C ARG A 166 10.46 12.85 6.24
N ASP A 167 11.75 12.58 6.37
CA ASP A 167 12.68 12.40 5.24
C ASP A 167 12.77 10.93 4.81
N GLY A 168 12.26 9.99 5.61
CA GLY A 168 12.30 8.56 5.33
C GLY A 168 13.67 7.95 5.60
N GLU A 169 14.46 8.56 6.48
CA GLU A 169 15.86 8.20 6.71
C GLU A 169 16.10 7.66 8.13
N ASP A 170 15.20 7.94 9.08
CA ASP A 170 15.32 7.44 10.45
C ASP A 170 13.96 7.26 11.15
N ILE A 171 13.93 6.98 12.45
CA ILE A 171 12.71 6.82 13.25
C ILE A 171 11.87 8.10 13.31
N ALA A 172 10.56 7.95 13.18
CA ALA A 172 9.63 9.02 13.49
C ALA A 172 9.74 9.40 14.98
N HIS A 173 9.84 10.70 15.28
CA HIS A 173 10.15 11.15 16.65
C HIS A 173 9.07 10.75 17.67
N ASP A 174 7.81 10.69 17.25
CA ASP A 174 6.67 10.22 18.04
C ASP A 174 6.74 8.73 18.38
N LEU A 175 7.53 7.94 17.64
CA LEU A 175 7.83 6.54 17.95
C LEU A 175 9.07 6.33 18.84
N THR A 176 9.76 7.40 19.23
CA THR A 176 10.91 7.30 20.15
C THR A 176 10.44 7.04 21.58
N TYR A 177 11.24 6.38 22.41
CA TYR A 177 10.89 6.08 23.81
C TYR A 177 12.13 5.78 24.63
N GLY A 178 12.04 5.93 25.94
CA GLY A 178 13.20 5.77 26.81
C GLY A 178 12.96 6.06 28.28
N LYS A 179 14.06 6.18 29.02
CA LYS A 179 14.09 6.58 30.44
C LYS A 179 14.85 7.90 30.66
N GLY A 180 14.74 8.84 29.72
CA GLY A 180 15.40 10.14 29.78
C GLY A 180 16.93 10.09 29.60
N ALA A 181 17.45 9.03 28.98
CA ALA A 181 18.87 8.86 28.69
C ALA A 181 19.09 8.73 27.18
N VAL A 182 19.65 9.77 26.57
CA VAL A 182 19.92 9.82 25.13
C VAL A 182 20.85 8.70 24.70
N SER A 183 20.41 7.90 23.72
CA SER A 183 21.16 6.82 23.10
C SER A 183 22.55 7.28 22.61
N SER A 184 23.55 6.40 22.72
CA SER A 184 24.90 6.69 22.22
C SER A 184 24.97 6.87 20.70
N ASN A 185 23.94 6.42 19.97
CA ASN A 185 23.82 6.56 18.52
C ASN A 185 22.90 7.73 18.12
N HIS A 186 22.85 8.81 18.91
CA HIS A 186 21.91 9.92 18.68
C HIS A 186 21.88 10.51 17.26
N THR A 187 22.94 10.31 16.47
CA THR A 187 22.97 10.71 15.07
C THR A 187 22.03 9.91 14.17
N SER A 188 21.80 8.62 14.47
CA SER A 188 20.77 7.84 13.81
C SER A 188 20.35 6.61 14.62
N VAL A 189 19.03 6.44 14.79
CA VAL A 189 18.44 5.35 15.57
C VAL A 189 18.47 4.04 14.79
N TYR A 190 18.08 4.07 13.50
CA TYR A 190 18.14 2.90 12.63
C TYR A 190 19.45 2.82 11.85
N PRO A 191 20.04 1.62 11.69
CA PRO A 191 21.15 1.45 10.75
C PRO A 191 20.71 1.83 9.31
N PRO A 192 21.47 2.68 8.59
CA PRO A 192 21.06 3.15 7.26
C PRO A 192 20.80 2.04 6.23
N ASP A 193 21.49 0.91 6.34
CA ASP A 193 21.29 -0.23 5.44
C ASP A 193 19.98 -0.98 5.75
N GLU A 194 19.52 -0.97 7.00
CA GLU A 194 18.20 -1.52 7.37
C GLU A 194 17.07 -0.62 6.85
N VAL A 195 17.21 0.71 6.95
CA VAL A 195 16.26 1.67 6.38
C VAL A 195 16.18 1.50 4.86
N LYS A 196 17.32 1.43 4.16
CA LYS A 196 17.35 1.19 2.70
C LYS A 196 16.68 -0.13 2.32
N LYS A 197 16.90 -1.19 3.11
CA LYS A 197 16.27 -2.49 2.88
C LYS A 197 14.76 -2.40 3.08
N TYR A 198 14.31 -1.82 4.19
CA TYR A 198 12.89 -1.60 4.48
C TYR A 198 12.21 -0.82 3.36
N ARG A 199 12.79 0.30 2.91
CA ARG A 199 12.23 1.11 1.84
C ARG A 199 12.00 0.32 0.55
N LYS A 200 12.99 -0.50 0.15
CA LYS A 200 12.87 -1.35 -1.05
C LYS A 200 11.78 -2.41 -0.89
N GLU A 201 11.75 -3.08 0.26
CA GLU A 201 10.76 -4.13 0.53
C GLU A 201 9.34 -3.58 0.62
N TYR A 202 9.17 -2.41 1.25
CA TYR A 202 7.90 -1.69 1.36
C TYR A 202 7.36 -1.27 -0.01
N ILE A 203 8.23 -0.79 -0.90
CA ILE A 203 7.81 -0.43 -2.27
C ILE A 203 7.24 -1.64 -3.03
N VAL A 204 7.76 -2.84 -2.79
CA VAL A 204 7.32 -4.05 -3.49
C VAL A 204 6.09 -4.69 -2.82
N ASN A 205 6.07 -4.80 -1.49
CA ASN A 205 5.10 -5.64 -0.78
C ASN A 205 4.25 -4.89 0.26
N GLY A 206 4.45 -3.59 0.46
CA GLY A 206 3.90 -2.86 1.59
C GLY A 206 4.57 -3.26 2.93
N PHE A 207 3.94 -2.89 4.04
CA PHE A 207 4.45 -3.17 5.39
C PHE A 207 4.26 -4.65 5.78
N ASP A 208 5.35 -5.33 6.12
CA ASP A 208 5.36 -6.73 6.55
C ASP A 208 5.85 -6.81 8.00
N ILE A 209 4.96 -7.13 8.95
CA ILE A 209 5.28 -7.08 10.38
C ILE A 209 6.43 -8.00 10.79
N GLU A 210 6.59 -9.15 10.13
CA GLU A 210 7.63 -10.13 10.45
C GLU A 210 9.02 -9.62 10.02
N LYS A 211 9.07 -8.77 9.00
CA LYS A 211 10.32 -8.17 8.49
C LYS A 211 10.57 -6.77 9.03
N HIS A 212 9.51 -6.00 9.23
CA HIS A 212 9.54 -4.55 9.48
C HIS A 212 9.14 -4.19 10.92
N GLY A 213 8.85 -5.17 11.79
CA GLY A 213 8.37 -4.92 13.14
C GLY A 213 9.27 -4.05 14.02
N VAL A 214 10.58 -3.97 13.73
CA VAL A 214 11.50 -3.03 14.39
C VAL A 214 11.09 -1.56 14.18
N PHE A 215 10.54 -1.22 13.00
CA PHE A 215 10.07 0.12 12.67
C PHE A 215 8.74 0.47 13.37
N ALA A 216 8.11 -0.51 14.02
CA ALA A 216 6.90 -0.36 14.82
C ALA A 216 7.15 -0.61 16.32
N ASN A 217 8.40 -0.65 16.79
CA ASN A 217 8.75 -0.93 18.19
C ASN A 217 8.38 -2.34 18.70
N MET A 218 8.32 -3.35 17.84
CA MET A 218 8.06 -4.73 18.25
C MET A 218 9.29 -5.44 18.88
N ASP A 219 10.42 -4.75 19.02
CA ASP A 219 11.66 -5.29 19.59
C ASP A 219 11.60 -5.48 21.12
N THR A 220 12.29 -6.48 21.66
CA THR A 220 12.30 -6.74 23.12
C THR A 220 13.21 -5.75 23.84
N ILE A 221 12.69 -5.09 24.89
CA ILE A 221 13.51 -4.32 25.83
C ILE A 221 14.38 -5.30 26.62
N ARG A 222 15.66 -4.95 26.79
CA ARG A 222 16.53 -5.67 27.72
C ARG A 222 16.24 -5.17 29.14
N GLU A 223 15.76 -6.05 30.02
CA GLU A 223 15.43 -5.70 31.41
C GLU A 223 16.63 -5.16 32.17
N ASN A 224 16.53 -3.96 32.76
CA ASN A 224 17.62 -3.39 33.53
C ASN A 224 17.87 -4.20 34.82
N PRO A 225 19.06 -4.84 34.98
CA PRO A 225 19.34 -5.68 36.13
C PRO A 225 19.43 -4.88 37.45
N TYR A 226 19.43 -3.55 37.37
CA TYR A 226 19.41 -2.63 38.51
C TYR A 226 18.05 -1.97 38.72
N ASP A 227 17.07 -2.21 37.84
CA ASP A 227 15.69 -1.81 38.07
C ASP A 227 15.08 -2.75 39.10
N SER A 228 15.11 -2.33 40.36
CA SER A 228 14.51 -3.11 41.43
C SER A 228 13.00 -3.13 41.23
N SER A 229 12.42 -4.32 41.00
CA SER A 229 10.99 -4.53 41.13
C SER A 229 10.52 -3.89 42.45
N ILE A 230 9.55 -2.97 42.39
CA ILE A 230 9.08 -2.15 43.52
C ILE A 230 8.48 -3.07 44.60
N GLY A 231 9.34 -3.57 45.48
CA GLY A 231 9.00 -4.30 46.69
C GLY A 231 8.96 -3.32 47.85
N TYR A 232 7.79 -2.77 48.14
CA TYR A 232 7.56 -1.93 49.31
C TYR A 232 7.96 -2.68 50.60
N ARG A 233 8.91 -2.14 51.35
CA ARG A 233 9.11 -2.47 52.77
C ARG A 233 9.18 -1.18 53.60
N PRO A 234 8.34 -1.03 54.63
CA PRO A 234 8.39 0.14 55.49
C PRO A 234 9.62 0.06 56.40
N SER A 235 10.29 1.21 56.56
CA SER A 235 11.48 1.37 57.40
C SER A 235 11.13 1.42 58.89
N GLN A 236 12.07 0.97 59.72
CA GLN A 236 12.10 1.24 61.16
C GLN A 236 13.28 2.16 61.53
N VAL A 237 13.05 2.91 62.59
CA VAL A 237 13.72 4.14 63.03
C VAL A 237 15.04 3.88 63.76
N GLY A 238 16.05 4.71 63.47
CA GLY A 238 17.01 5.21 64.48
C GLY A 238 18.49 4.84 64.27
N SER A 239 19.29 5.76 63.75
CA SER A 239 20.43 6.39 64.45
C SER A 239 21.42 7.08 63.49
N ASP A 240 21.75 8.32 63.83
CA ASP A 240 22.54 9.30 63.07
C ASP A 240 24.07 9.06 63.08
N HIS A 241 24.54 7.89 62.66
CA HIS A 241 25.98 7.70 62.38
C HIS A 241 26.27 6.94 61.07
N PHE A 242 25.22 6.71 60.28
CA PHE A 242 25.27 6.04 58.97
C PHE A 242 25.37 7.06 57.81
N ASN A 243 24.89 8.29 58.00
CA ASN A 243 24.65 9.24 56.91
C ASN A 243 25.94 9.81 56.27
N GLU A 244 27.05 9.94 56.99
CA GLU A 244 28.25 10.60 56.43
C GLU A 244 29.25 9.61 55.79
N TYR A 245 29.31 8.34 56.26
CA TYR A 245 30.08 7.25 55.63
C TYR A 245 29.33 6.64 54.44
N ASN A 246 27.99 6.56 54.50
CA ASN A 246 27.20 6.15 53.35
C ASN A 246 27.06 7.29 52.34
N ALA A 247 27.01 8.57 52.69
CA ALA A 247 27.00 9.64 51.67
C ALA A 247 28.19 9.58 50.70
N ARG A 248 29.43 9.30 51.15
CA ARG A 248 30.61 9.23 50.26
C ARG A 248 30.77 7.91 49.53
N ARG A 249 30.27 6.81 50.11
CA ARG A 249 30.27 5.49 49.47
C ARG A 249 29.10 5.40 48.49
N ASP A 250 27.93 5.89 48.84
CA ASP A 250 26.73 5.98 48.02
C ASP A 250 26.90 7.03 46.93
N GLU A 251 27.64 8.13 47.10
CA GLU A 251 27.89 9.04 45.97
C GLU A 251 28.81 8.39 44.91
N HIS A 252 29.81 7.59 45.30
CA HIS A 252 30.68 6.88 44.33
C HIS A 252 30.03 5.61 43.76
N PHE A 253 29.26 4.86 44.57
CA PHE A 253 28.49 3.69 44.11
C PHE A 253 27.21 4.08 43.39
N ASN A 254 26.54 5.18 43.74
CA ASN A 254 25.41 5.71 42.99
C ASN A 254 25.92 6.39 41.73
N ASN A 255 27.02 7.15 41.72
CA ASN A 255 27.51 7.68 40.44
C ASN A 255 27.97 6.56 39.51
N LYS A 256 28.59 5.49 40.03
CA LYS A 256 28.93 4.32 39.21
C LYS A 256 27.70 3.50 38.83
N ALA A 257 26.73 3.28 39.72
CA ALA A 257 25.49 2.57 39.42
C ALA A 257 24.54 3.39 38.54
N LEU A 258 24.56 4.72 38.63
CA LEU A 258 23.84 5.68 37.80
C LEU A 258 24.55 5.82 36.46
N TYR A 259 25.87 5.86 36.42
CA TYR A 259 26.62 5.81 35.17
C TYR A 259 26.40 4.46 34.47
N ILE A 260 26.44 3.35 35.20
CA ILE A 260 26.10 2.02 34.69
C ILE A 260 24.62 1.93 34.32
N SER A 261 23.69 2.51 35.08
CA SER A 261 22.26 2.56 34.76
C SER A 261 22.04 3.40 33.52
N ASN A 262 22.66 4.57 33.41
CA ASN A 262 22.58 5.44 32.23
C ASN A 262 23.19 4.75 31.02
N GLU A 263 24.37 4.14 31.13
CA GLU A 263 24.95 3.35 30.04
C GLU A 263 24.06 2.15 29.68
N TYR A 264 23.45 1.51 30.67
CA TYR A 264 22.51 0.41 30.48
C TYR A 264 21.22 0.86 29.79
N ASP A 265 20.66 1.98 30.21
CA ASP A 265 19.45 2.57 29.68
C ASP A 265 19.72 3.06 28.25
N ARG A 266 20.88 3.66 27.96
CA ARG A 266 21.31 3.97 26.60
C ARG A 266 21.44 2.73 25.70
N ALA A 267 21.93 1.62 26.25
CA ALA A 267 22.08 0.37 25.51
C ALA A 267 20.74 -0.38 25.34
N SER A 268 19.77 -0.17 26.23
CA SER A 268 18.49 -0.89 26.27
C SER A 268 17.34 -0.11 25.66
N TYR A 269 17.49 1.21 25.55
CA TYR A 269 16.61 2.14 24.86
C TYR A 269 17.36 2.83 23.72
N PRO A 270 17.74 2.09 22.66
CA PRO A 270 18.49 2.64 21.53
C PRO A 270 17.72 3.73 20.77
N LYS A 271 16.40 3.78 20.97
CA LYS A 271 15.44 4.73 20.37
C LYS A 271 15.19 5.97 21.23
N ALA A 272 15.87 6.12 22.37
CA ALA A 272 15.74 7.30 23.23
C ALA A 272 16.54 8.48 22.66
N ILE A 273 15.85 9.52 22.20
CA ILE A 273 16.48 10.71 21.61
C ILE A 273 16.41 11.95 22.51
N TYR A 274 15.68 11.88 23.63
CA TYR A 274 15.50 12.97 24.58
C TYR A 274 16.13 12.62 25.94
N SER A 275 16.85 13.57 26.52
CA SER A 275 17.33 13.48 27.90
C SER A 275 16.29 14.00 28.88
N GLN A 276 16.35 13.53 30.13
CA GLN A 276 15.49 14.02 31.20
C GLN A 276 15.60 15.55 31.36
N GLU A 277 16.80 16.10 31.23
CA GLU A 277 17.04 17.55 31.36
C GLU A 277 16.34 18.33 30.23
N GLU A 278 16.48 17.87 28.98
CA GLU A 278 15.79 18.49 27.84
C GLU A 278 14.27 18.44 28.02
N ILE A 279 13.73 17.30 28.45
CA ILE A 279 12.30 17.13 28.69
C ILE A 279 11.81 18.09 29.77
N TYR A 280 12.56 18.26 30.86
CA TYR A 280 12.16 19.15 31.96
C TYR A 280 12.26 20.63 31.63
N GLN A 281 13.08 20.97 30.65
CA GLN A 281 13.26 22.34 30.18
C GLN A 281 12.35 22.68 28.99
N ALA A 282 11.50 21.75 28.54
CA ALA A 282 10.54 22.01 27.47
C ALA A 282 9.56 23.12 27.86
N GLU A 283 9.40 24.12 27.00
CA GLU A 283 8.56 25.29 27.25
C GLU A 283 7.71 25.64 26.03
N VAL A 284 6.47 26.05 26.28
CA VAL A 284 5.60 26.65 25.24
C VAL A 284 5.86 28.16 25.23
N PRO A 285 6.25 28.76 24.09
CA PRO A 285 6.48 30.21 24.02
C PRO A 285 5.30 31.01 24.57
N TRP A 286 5.58 31.89 25.55
CA TRP A 286 4.68 32.90 26.13
C TRP A 286 3.52 32.42 27.04
N ILE A 287 3.41 31.13 27.39
CA ILE A 287 2.22 30.67 28.14
C ILE A 287 2.50 29.64 29.25
N ILE A 288 3.32 28.60 29.01
CA ILE A 288 3.35 27.39 29.88
C ILE A 288 4.74 26.76 29.94
N ASP A 289 5.12 26.28 31.12
CA ASP A 289 6.27 25.39 31.33
C ASP A 289 5.78 23.92 31.29
N SER A 290 5.73 23.33 30.10
CA SER A 290 5.20 21.98 29.87
C SER A 290 6.12 20.89 30.42
N GLY A 291 7.43 21.13 30.42
CA GLY A 291 8.42 20.28 31.06
C GLY A 291 8.21 20.14 32.56
N LYS A 292 7.77 21.20 33.27
CA LYS A 292 7.38 21.11 34.69
C LYS A 292 6.22 20.15 34.95
N ASP A 293 5.23 20.07 34.07
CA ASP A 293 4.11 19.14 34.26
C ASP A 293 4.56 17.70 34.05
N VAL A 294 5.35 17.45 33.00
CA VAL A 294 5.97 16.13 32.77
C VAL A 294 6.82 15.73 33.98
N LYS A 295 7.64 16.65 34.50
CA LYS A 295 8.40 16.44 35.74
C LYS A 295 7.51 16.12 36.93
N ALA A 296 6.37 16.79 37.08
CA ALA A 296 5.45 16.54 38.18
C ALA A 296 4.82 15.15 38.13
N TYR A 297 4.56 14.60 36.93
CA TYR A 297 4.12 13.21 36.76
C TYR A 297 5.27 12.20 36.92
N HIS A 298 6.49 12.59 36.59
CA HIS A 298 7.67 11.72 36.71
C HIS A 298 8.23 11.62 38.13
N GLU A 299 8.46 12.73 38.81
CA GLU A 299 9.10 12.82 40.14
C GLU A 299 8.12 13.08 41.28
N GLY A 300 6.91 13.53 40.94
CA GLY A 300 5.89 13.94 41.89
C GLY A 300 5.89 15.45 42.12
N SER A 301 4.84 15.91 42.77
CA SER A 301 4.66 17.30 43.19
C SER A 301 3.80 17.38 44.45
N LEU A 302 3.53 18.59 44.93
CA LEU A 302 2.59 18.79 46.03
C LEU A 302 1.21 18.17 45.75
N PHE A 303 0.78 18.18 44.48
CA PHE A 303 -0.53 17.73 44.01
C PHE A 303 -0.51 16.31 43.42
N ILE A 304 0.64 15.84 42.93
CA ILE A 304 0.81 14.49 42.35
C ILE A 304 1.76 13.71 43.26
N ARG A 305 1.19 12.94 44.20
CA ARG A 305 1.99 12.20 45.20
C ARG A 305 2.29 10.75 44.81
N ASP A 306 1.40 10.14 44.04
CA ASP A 306 1.56 8.77 43.57
C ASP A 306 1.94 8.80 42.09
N THR A 307 3.22 8.57 41.81
CA THR A 307 3.78 8.50 40.45
C THR A 307 4.05 7.07 40.01
N SER A 308 3.43 6.08 40.68
CA SER A 308 3.50 4.69 40.24
C SER A 308 2.89 4.53 38.85
N ASP A 309 3.47 3.66 38.01
CA ASP A 309 2.97 3.44 36.65
C ASP A 309 1.50 3.07 36.65
N LYS A 310 1.06 2.26 37.62
CA LYS A 310 -0.37 1.93 37.82
C LYS A 310 -1.24 3.18 37.95
N ASN A 311 -0.81 4.16 38.74
CA ASN A 311 -1.55 5.41 38.90
C ASN A 311 -1.45 6.30 37.66
N LEU A 312 -0.28 6.39 37.04
CA LEU A 312 -0.08 7.18 35.81
C LEU A 312 -0.94 6.66 34.65
N PHE A 313 -1.03 5.35 34.43
CA PHE A 313 -1.94 4.77 33.43
C PHE A 313 -3.40 5.01 33.75
N LYS A 314 -3.78 4.93 35.03
CA LYS A 314 -5.14 5.25 35.45
C LYS A 314 -5.49 6.71 35.12
N LEU A 315 -4.60 7.65 35.45
CA LEU A 315 -4.78 9.07 35.15
C LEU A 315 -4.79 9.31 33.64
N PHE A 316 -3.92 8.65 32.88
CA PHE A 316 -3.90 8.73 31.42
C PHE A 316 -5.24 8.30 30.83
N GLU A 317 -5.77 7.15 31.24
CA GLU A 317 -7.08 6.68 30.77
C GLU A 317 -8.21 7.63 31.17
N GLU A 318 -8.26 8.08 32.42
CA GLU A 318 -9.29 8.99 32.94
C GLU A 318 -9.29 10.32 32.17
N TYR A 319 -8.11 10.93 31.95
CA TYR A 319 -8.01 12.19 31.24
C TYR A 319 -8.28 12.02 29.74
N ALA A 320 -7.72 10.98 29.11
CA ALA A 320 -7.93 10.69 27.70
C ALA A 320 -9.43 10.52 27.37
N THR A 321 -10.14 9.74 28.18
CA THR A 321 -11.57 9.44 27.96
C THR A 321 -12.48 10.61 28.32
N THR A 322 -12.09 11.45 29.29
CA THR A 322 -12.84 12.66 29.65
C THR A 322 -12.75 13.74 28.57
N CYS A 323 -11.60 13.85 27.91
CA CYS A 323 -11.30 15.00 27.05
C CYS A 323 -11.46 14.72 25.57
N PHE A 324 -11.29 13.45 25.20
CA PHE A 324 -11.12 13.05 23.81
C PHE A 324 -11.94 11.81 23.47
N ALA A 325 -13.08 11.53 24.11
CA ALA A 325 -13.87 10.38 23.67
C ALA A 325 -15.35 10.48 24.02
N ILE A 326 -16.22 10.18 23.05
CA ILE A 326 -17.64 9.93 23.30
C ILE A 326 -18.05 8.67 22.55
N GLY A 327 -18.81 7.80 23.22
CA GLY A 327 -19.42 6.62 22.59
C GLY A 327 -18.41 5.51 22.27
N ALA A 328 -18.53 4.89 21.10
CA ALA A 328 -17.73 3.70 20.75
C ALA A 328 -16.22 3.97 20.72
N MET A 329 -15.80 5.21 20.42
CA MET A 329 -14.40 5.63 20.41
C MET A 329 -13.75 5.62 21.80
N GLU A 330 -14.51 5.77 22.88
CA GLU A 330 -14.00 5.63 24.25
C GLU A 330 -13.44 4.22 24.48
N GLY A 331 -14.16 3.20 23.99
CA GLY A 331 -13.70 1.81 24.06
C GLY A 331 -12.43 1.58 23.24
N ASN A 332 -12.31 2.20 22.08
CA ASN A 332 -11.09 2.13 21.25
C ASN A 332 -9.89 2.76 21.97
N ILE A 333 -10.03 3.96 22.52
CA ILE A 333 -8.95 4.66 23.23
C ILE A 333 -8.46 3.85 24.44
N LYS A 334 -9.38 3.25 25.21
CA LYS A 334 -8.99 2.35 26.32
C LYS A 334 -8.16 1.15 25.84
N ARG A 335 -8.48 0.57 24.69
CA ARG A 335 -7.69 -0.53 24.10
C ARG A 335 -6.31 -0.08 23.63
N MET A 336 -6.21 1.10 23.04
CA MET A 336 -4.93 1.71 22.64
C MET A 336 -4.03 1.94 23.88
N ILE A 337 -4.58 2.53 24.95
CA ILE A 337 -3.85 2.75 26.21
C ILE A 337 -3.46 1.41 26.85
N ALA A 338 -4.33 0.41 26.83
CA ALA A 338 -4.00 -0.92 27.34
C ALA A 338 -2.85 -1.59 26.57
N LYS A 339 -2.81 -1.41 25.24
CA LYS A 339 -1.68 -1.88 24.41
C LYS A 339 -0.38 -1.15 24.74
N PHE A 340 -0.46 0.17 24.92
CA PHE A 340 0.68 0.98 25.37
C PHE A 340 1.19 0.49 26.74
N GLN A 341 0.27 0.22 27.68
CA GLN A 341 0.58 -0.33 29.00
C GLN A 341 1.19 -1.72 28.95
N ALA A 342 0.76 -2.57 28.01
CA ALA A 342 1.33 -3.89 27.78
C ALA A 342 2.76 -3.83 27.20
N ASN A 343 3.20 -2.64 26.74
CA ASN A 343 4.55 -2.36 26.28
C ASN A 343 5.01 -3.21 25.06
N GLU A 344 4.04 -3.56 24.21
CA GLU A 344 4.23 -4.50 23.10
C GLU A 344 4.82 -3.83 21.85
N GLY A 345 4.57 -2.54 21.64
CA GLY A 345 4.77 -1.91 20.33
C GLY A 345 3.92 -2.59 19.24
N GLY A 346 4.40 -2.57 18.00
CA GLY A 346 3.79 -3.23 16.84
C GLY A 346 2.70 -2.42 16.14
N ILE A 347 1.79 -3.13 15.47
CA ILE A 347 0.64 -2.54 14.79
C ILE A 347 -0.62 -2.67 15.67
N TYR A 348 -1.41 -1.61 15.72
CA TYR A 348 -2.76 -1.59 16.25
C TYR A 348 -3.78 -1.40 15.11
N GLU A 349 -4.73 -2.31 15.02
CA GLU A 349 -5.87 -2.26 14.11
C GLU A 349 -7.16 -2.46 14.92
N ASP A 350 -8.16 -1.62 14.66
CA ASP A 350 -9.46 -1.72 15.33
C ASP A 350 -10.58 -1.33 14.37
N GLU A 351 -11.64 -2.15 14.33
CA GLU A 351 -12.76 -1.92 13.42
C GLU A 351 -13.56 -0.67 13.78
N VAL A 352 -13.66 -0.30 15.07
CA VAL A 352 -14.37 0.93 15.48
C VAL A 352 -13.64 2.14 14.95
N LEU A 353 -12.32 2.19 15.16
CA LEU A 353 -11.48 3.27 14.64
C LEU A 353 -11.55 3.34 13.11
N THR A 354 -11.34 2.20 12.44
CA THR A 354 -11.33 2.13 10.98
C THR A 354 -12.66 2.60 10.38
N ASN A 355 -13.79 2.15 10.93
CA ASN A 355 -15.12 2.55 10.45
C ASN A 355 -15.41 4.02 10.72
N GLN A 356 -15.01 4.56 11.88
CA GLN A 356 -15.18 5.97 12.20
C GLN A 356 -14.43 6.85 11.20
N ILE A 357 -13.18 6.51 10.92
CA ILE A 357 -12.31 7.27 10.02
C ILE A 357 -12.71 7.13 8.57
N ALA A 358 -13.05 5.94 8.10
CA ALA A 358 -13.56 5.72 6.74
C ALA A 358 -14.83 6.55 6.47
N ASN A 359 -15.69 6.75 7.49
CA ASN A 359 -16.93 7.49 7.36
C ASN A 359 -16.79 9.00 7.62
N HIS A 360 -15.63 9.46 8.09
CA HIS A 360 -15.37 10.86 8.39
C HIS A 360 -15.44 11.74 7.11
N SER A 361 -15.93 12.97 7.24
CA SER A 361 -16.15 13.86 6.10
C SER A 361 -14.85 14.21 5.37
N ALA A 362 -13.74 14.38 6.11
CA ALA A 362 -12.42 14.63 5.53
C ALA A 362 -11.94 13.43 4.69
N THR A 363 -12.16 12.20 5.17
CA THR A 363 -11.81 10.96 4.46
C THR A 363 -12.67 10.75 3.23
N LYS A 364 -13.98 11.03 3.32
CA LYS A 364 -14.88 10.99 2.17
C LYS A 364 -14.43 11.97 1.08
N LYS A 365 -14.08 13.20 1.46
CA LYS A 365 -13.55 14.20 0.52
C LYS A 365 -12.20 13.79 -0.07
N TYR A 366 -11.32 13.19 0.72
CA TYR A 366 -10.07 12.59 0.22
C TYR A 366 -10.35 11.50 -0.83
N CYS A 367 -11.30 10.60 -0.55
CA CYS A 367 -11.72 9.56 -1.49
C CYS A 367 -12.35 10.14 -2.77
N GLU A 368 -13.15 11.20 -2.67
CA GLU A 368 -13.70 11.89 -3.85
C GLU A 368 -12.58 12.39 -4.78
N HIS A 369 -11.58 13.08 -4.21
CA HIS A 369 -10.43 13.57 -4.98
C HIS A 369 -9.60 12.44 -5.61
N LEU A 370 -9.44 11.34 -4.87
CA LEU A 370 -8.75 10.15 -5.38
C LEU A 370 -9.49 9.56 -6.58
N GLN A 371 -10.81 9.42 -6.50
CA GLN A 371 -11.63 8.92 -7.60
C GLN A 371 -11.57 9.83 -8.83
N ASP A 372 -11.54 11.15 -8.63
CA ASP A 372 -11.40 12.11 -9.72
C ASP A 372 -10.04 12.02 -10.41
N TYR A 373 -8.96 11.82 -9.64
CA TYR A 373 -7.65 11.57 -10.21
C TYR A 373 -7.61 10.28 -11.03
N ILE A 374 -8.13 9.18 -10.48
CA ILE A 374 -8.18 7.90 -11.20
C ILE A 374 -8.96 8.09 -12.50
N ALA A 375 -10.09 8.79 -12.45
CA ALA A 375 -10.89 9.07 -13.64
C ALA A 375 -10.16 9.92 -14.68
N GLU A 376 -9.49 11.00 -14.27
CA GLU A 376 -8.68 11.83 -15.16
C GLU A 376 -7.57 11.02 -15.82
N LYS A 377 -6.84 10.22 -15.04
CA LYS A 377 -5.74 9.40 -15.56
C LYS A 377 -6.21 8.30 -16.49
N LEU A 378 -7.33 7.65 -16.21
CA LEU A 378 -7.94 6.69 -17.12
C LEU A 378 -8.44 7.36 -18.42
N LYS A 379 -8.98 8.58 -18.34
CA LYS A 379 -9.37 9.37 -19.52
C LYS A 379 -8.16 9.78 -20.38
N GLU A 380 -7.13 10.37 -19.78
CA GLU A 380 -5.89 10.79 -20.46
C GLU A 380 -5.19 9.62 -21.15
N SER A 381 -5.16 8.46 -20.49
CA SER A 381 -4.50 7.25 -20.97
C SER A 381 -5.38 6.37 -21.88
N GLN A 382 -6.64 6.76 -22.11
CA GLN A 382 -7.63 5.97 -22.85
C GLN A 382 -7.83 4.55 -22.27
N GLY A 383 -7.78 4.43 -20.94
CA GLY A 383 -8.01 3.20 -20.19
C GLY A 383 -6.77 2.35 -19.94
N LYS A 384 -5.56 2.82 -20.29
CA LYS A 384 -4.30 2.14 -19.95
C LYS A 384 -3.97 2.32 -18.47
N LEU A 385 -3.53 1.25 -17.82
CA LEU A 385 -3.25 1.18 -16.39
C LEU A 385 -1.76 1.38 -16.08
N LEU A 386 -0.84 1.01 -16.97
CA LEU A 386 0.59 1.22 -16.71
C LEU A 386 0.95 2.68 -16.38
N PRO A 387 0.39 3.71 -17.06
CA PRO A 387 0.69 5.11 -16.75
C PRO A 387 0.16 5.61 -15.41
N ILE A 388 -0.74 4.86 -14.76
CA ILE A 388 -1.35 5.25 -13.49
C ILE A 388 -0.65 4.60 -12.29
N ILE A 389 0.20 3.60 -12.52
CA ILE A 389 0.96 2.93 -11.46
C ILE A 389 2.00 3.90 -10.91
N ASP A 390 1.92 4.16 -9.62
CA ASP A 390 2.92 4.94 -8.88
C ASP A 390 3.16 4.27 -7.52
N ASN A 391 4.30 3.60 -7.40
CA ASN A 391 4.72 2.90 -6.19
C ASN A 391 5.78 3.68 -5.40
N ILE A 392 6.20 4.86 -5.89
CA ILE A 392 7.26 5.67 -5.30
C ILE A 392 6.66 6.48 -4.14
N PRO A 393 7.17 6.32 -2.91
CA PRO A 393 6.70 7.10 -1.79
C PRO A 393 7.15 8.56 -1.91
N ASP A 394 6.19 9.46 -1.77
CA ASP A 394 6.41 10.91 -1.67
C ASP A 394 6.74 11.29 -0.21
N PHE A 395 7.82 12.05 -0.01
CA PHE A 395 8.23 12.59 1.30
C PHE A 395 8.10 14.12 1.36
N GLU A 396 7.66 14.79 0.28
CA GLU A 396 7.56 16.25 0.22
C GLU A 396 6.34 16.78 1.00
N TRP A 397 6.54 16.91 2.31
CA TRP A 397 5.53 17.28 3.31
C TRP A 397 4.79 18.61 3.00
N GLN A 398 5.52 19.65 2.55
CA GLN A 398 4.97 20.99 2.37
C GLN A 398 3.85 21.05 1.31
N ASP A 399 3.87 20.14 0.33
CA ASP A 399 2.91 20.13 -0.78
C ASP A 399 1.61 19.36 -0.41
N ARG A 400 1.63 18.49 0.61
CA ARG A 400 0.49 17.67 1.04
C ARG A 400 -0.19 18.12 2.34
N ASP A 401 0.36 19.11 3.05
CA ASP A 401 -0.23 19.66 4.27
C ASP A 401 -1.43 20.60 4.03
N LYS A 402 -1.82 20.82 2.77
CA LYS A 402 -2.97 21.66 2.41
C LYS A 402 -4.29 20.93 2.66
N LYS A 403 -4.83 21.02 3.88
CA LYS A 403 -6.16 20.53 4.33
C LYS A 403 -7.16 20.23 3.20
N GLY A 404 -7.17 18.99 2.73
CA GLY A 404 -8.13 18.49 1.74
C GLY A 404 -8.18 19.29 0.44
N LYS A 405 -7.03 19.74 -0.10
CA LYS A 405 -6.91 20.30 -1.45
C LYS A 405 -6.01 19.40 -2.30
N ILE A 406 -6.40 19.18 -3.55
CA ILE A 406 -5.52 18.60 -4.56
C ILE A 406 -4.42 19.62 -4.86
N THR A 407 -3.16 19.19 -4.82
CA THR A 407 -2.03 20.01 -5.25
C THR A 407 -1.46 19.44 -6.55
N VAL A 408 -1.55 20.22 -7.62
CA VAL A 408 -0.86 19.90 -8.87
C VAL A 408 0.54 20.48 -8.77
N LYS A 409 1.57 19.62 -8.81
CA LYS A 409 2.97 20.07 -8.94
C LYS A 409 3.43 19.84 -10.37
N LYS A 410 3.85 20.93 -11.02
CA LYS A 410 4.53 20.87 -12.32
C LYS A 410 6.01 20.61 -12.09
N ASN A 411 6.53 19.51 -12.61
CA ASN A 411 7.98 19.37 -12.82
C ASN A 411 8.29 19.38 -14.33
N GLU A 412 9.57 19.32 -14.70
CA GLU A 412 10.04 19.34 -16.10
C GLU A 412 9.63 18.08 -16.89
N GLU A 413 9.06 17.05 -16.24
CA GLU A 413 8.72 15.73 -16.79
C GLU A 413 7.21 15.50 -16.95
N GLY A 414 6.34 16.37 -16.39
CA GLY A 414 4.88 16.28 -16.54
C GLY A 414 4.08 16.73 -15.32
N ASP A 415 2.75 16.73 -15.44
CA ASP A 415 1.82 17.09 -14.36
C ASP A 415 1.68 15.94 -13.35
N TYR A 416 2.23 16.10 -12.14
CA TYR A 416 1.94 15.19 -11.02
C TYR A 416 0.84 15.78 -10.14
N ILE A 417 -0.22 15.00 -9.93
CA ILE A 417 -1.31 15.35 -9.02
C ILE A 417 -0.99 14.71 -7.67
N ARG A 418 -0.88 15.53 -6.62
CA ARG A 418 -0.68 15.07 -5.24
C ARG A 418 -1.96 15.28 -4.44
N PHE A 419 -2.21 14.33 -3.55
CA PHE A 419 -3.35 14.39 -2.65
C PHE A 419 -2.92 14.89 -1.29
N ALA A 420 -3.59 15.92 -0.80
CA ALA A 420 -3.54 16.20 0.62
C ALA A 420 -4.14 15.02 1.40
N ARG A 421 -3.45 14.60 2.45
CA ARG A 421 -3.97 13.60 3.41
C ARG A 421 -5.29 14.09 4.03
N PRO A 422 -6.19 13.18 4.45
CA PRO A 422 -7.33 13.59 5.27
C PRO A 422 -6.80 14.14 6.61
N THR A 423 -7.30 15.30 7.02
CA THR A 423 -6.88 15.97 8.26
C THR A 423 -8.03 15.96 9.27
N PHE A 424 -7.73 15.58 10.51
CA PHE A 424 -8.68 15.48 11.62
C PHE A 424 -8.20 16.46 12.70
N GLY A 425 -8.99 17.47 13.02
CA GLY A 425 -8.47 18.55 13.88
C GLY A 425 -9.44 19.70 14.11
N SER A 426 -10.71 19.50 13.77
CA SER A 426 -11.77 20.38 14.25
C SER A 426 -12.11 20.00 15.70
N LEU A 427 -12.63 20.96 16.48
CA LEU A 427 -13.07 20.72 17.87
C LEU A 427 -14.06 19.55 17.99
N THR A 428 -14.85 19.28 16.95
CA THR A 428 -15.76 18.13 16.91
C THR A 428 -15.02 16.80 16.76
N ASP A 429 -13.90 16.77 16.06
CA ASP A 429 -13.07 15.58 15.84
C ASP A 429 -12.31 15.25 17.14
N THR A 430 -11.86 16.30 17.83
CA THR A 430 -11.19 16.17 19.13
C THR A 430 -12.11 15.60 20.20
N ILE A 431 -13.36 16.05 20.28
CA ILE A 431 -14.35 15.53 21.24
C ILE A 431 -14.84 14.11 20.85
N ARG A 432 -14.73 13.71 19.58
CA ARG A 432 -15.05 12.35 19.10
C ARG A 432 -13.91 11.34 19.31
N GLY A 433 -12.73 11.81 19.68
CA GLY A 433 -11.56 10.98 19.95
C GLY A 433 -10.71 10.59 18.77
N GLU A 434 -10.95 11.25 17.65
CA GLU A 434 -10.13 11.08 16.46
C GLU A 434 -8.75 11.71 16.70
N THR A 435 -8.66 12.88 17.35
CA THR A 435 -7.37 13.57 17.62
C THR A 435 -6.42 12.82 18.55
N ILE A 436 -6.91 12.06 19.55
CA ILE A 436 -6.02 11.29 20.43
C ILE A 436 -5.66 9.92 19.85
N ALA A 437 -6.55 9.36 19.02
CA ALA A 437 -6.28 8.11 18.33
C ALA A 437 -5.37 8.32 17.10
N LEU A 438 -5.48 9.50 16.48
CA LEU A 438 -4.84 9.92 15.23
C LEU A 438 -4.50 11.40 15.34
N ASN A 439 -3.32 11.73 15.84
CA ASN A 439 -2.87 13.13 15.98
C ASN A 439 -2.95 13.84 14.62
N ASP A 440 -2.48 13.14 13.58
CA ASP A 440 -2.71 13.45 12.17
C ASP A 440 -2.66 12.13 11.36
N ILE A 441 -2.54 12.16 10.03
CA ILE A 441 -2.20 10.95 9.26
C ILE A 441 -0.73 11.00 8.87
N TRP A 442 0.08 10.08 9.43
CA TRP A 442 1.51 10.01 9.16
C TRP A 442 1.83 9.58 7.73
N ALA A 443 1.22 8.49 7.26
CA ALA A 443 1.48 7.92 5.93
C ALA A 443 0.19 7.40 5.26
N THR A 444 0.16 7.38 3.94
CA THR A 444 -0.97 6.85 3.15
C THR A 444 -0.51 5.92 2.05
N GLU A 445 -1.32 4.91 1.75
CA GLU A 445 -1.14 4.02 0.60
C GLU A 445 -2.49 3.79 -0.07
N VAL A 446 -2.52 3.90 -1.40
CA VAL A 446 -3.70 3.63 -2.21
C VAL A 446 -3.38 2.55 -3.24
N MET A 447 -4.08 1.43 -3.13
CA MET A 447 -3.95 0.29 -4.03
C MET A 447 -5.21 0.15 -4.87
N ILE A 448 -5.07 0.02 -6.19
CA ILE A 448 -6.16 -0.50 -7.03
C ILE A 448 -6.16 -2.02 -6.88
N GLU A 449 -7.30 -2.57 -6.47
CA GLU A 449 -7.50 -4.00 -6.25
C GLU A 449 -8.02 -4.70 -7.51
N ASP A 450 -8.89 -4.04 -8.28
CA ASP A 450 -9.44 -4.56 -9.52
C ASP A 450 -10.08 -3.44 -10.36
N ILE A 451 -10.10 -3.64 -11.68
CA ILE A 451 -10.85 -2.79 -12.62
C ILE A 451 -11.60 -3.67 -13.64
N ASP A 452 -12.91 -3.44 -13.74
CA ASP A 452 -13.78 -4.05 -14.74
C ASP A 452 -14.16 -3.02 -15.81
N PHE A 453 -13.73 -3.26 -17.05
CA PHE A 453 -14.05 -2.42 -18.22
C PHE A 453 -15.22 -3.00 -19.00
N ARG A 454 -16.21 -2.16 -19.31
CA ARG A 454 -17.40 -2.49 -20.11
C ARG A 454 -17.58 -1.45 -21.21
N GLY A 455 -16.82 -1.62 -22.29
CA GLY A 455 -16.73 -0.59 -23.33
C GLY A 455 -15.98 0.62 -22.80
N GLU A 456 -16.64 1.77 -22.77
CA GLU A 456 -16.08 3.00 -22.21
C GLU A 456 -16.37 3.16 -20.71
N ASP A 457 -17.31 2.39 -20.17
CA ASP A 457 -17.61 2.39 -18.74
C ASP A 457 -16.62 1.52 -17.98
N TYR A 458 -16.35 1.87 -16.73
CA TYR A 458 -15.53 1.06 -15.86
C TYR A 458 -16.03 1.09 -14.41
N THR A 459 -15.67 0.04 -13.66
CA THR A 459 -15.82 -0.02 -12.21
C THR A 459 -14.46 -0.29 -11.60
N VAL A 460 -14.02 0.58 -10.68
CA VAL A 460 -12.74 0.45 -9.97
C VAL A 460 -13.01 0.06 -8.53
N LYS A 461 -12.33 -0.99 -8.06
CA LYS A 461 -12.21 -1.32 -6.64
C LYS A 461 -10.83 -0.91 -6.17
N TYR A 462 -10.76 -0.17 -5.07
CA TYR A 462 -9.50 0.28 -4.50
C TYR A 462 -9.51 0.20 -2.97
N GLN A 463 -8.33 0.08 -2.39
CA GLN A 463 -8.08 0.08 -0.96
C GLN A 463 -7.28 1.33 -0.58
N VAL A 464 -7.71 1.98 0.50
CA VAL A 464 -6.96 3.04 1.16
C VAL A 464 -6.45 2.48 2.47
N THR A 465 -5.15 2.64 2.72
CA THR A 465 -4.52 2.37 4.01
C THR A 465 -3.97 3.69 4.55
N LEU A 466 -4.43 4.06 5.75
CA LEU A 466 -3.92 5.19 6.51
C LEU A 466 -3.10 4.65 7.67
N TRP A 467 -1.97 5.32 7.93
CA TRP A 467 -1.08 5.00 9.03
C TRP A 467 -0.90 6.23 9.91
N ASP A 468 -0.86 6.02 11.22
CA ASP A 468 -0.45 7.04 12.18
C ASP A 468 0.31 6.41 13.35
N HIS A 469 0.80 7.23 14.26
CA HIS A 469 1.52 6.78 15.44
C HIS A 469 0.73 7.09 16.71
N PHE A 470 0.63 6.10 17.60
CA PHE A 470 0.21 6.33 18.97
C PHE A 470 1.47 6.54 19.82
N GLY A 471 2.00 7.76 19.76
CA GLY A 471 3.11 8.23 20.56
C GLY A 471 3.27 9.74 20.45
N LEU A 472 4.12 10.31 21.30
CA LEU A 472 4.35 11.76 21.36
C LEU A 472 5.80 12.12 21.08
N ASP A 473 6.01 13.22 20.36
CA ASP A 473 7.29 13.90 20.26
C ASP A 473 7.35 15.17 21.12
N MET A 474 8.52 15.79 21.21
CA MET A 474 8.71 17.00 22.02
C MET A 474 7.76 18.14 21.60
N THR A 475 7.44 18.25 20.32
CA THR A 475 6.56 19.31 19.80
C THR A 475 5.12 19.15 20.27
N ASP A 476 4.66 17.93 20.55
CA ASP A 476 3.31 17.68 21.05
C ASP A 476 3.09 18.25 22.47
N ILE A 477 4.13 18.27 23.31
CA ILE A 477 4.08 18.91 24.63
C ILE A 477 4.42 20.41 24.58
N GLU A 478 4.95 20.90 23.46
CA GLU A 478 5.27 22.33 23.21
C GLU A 478 4.17 23.08 22.43
N ALA A 479 3.18 22.38 21.85
CA ALA A 479 2.14 22.97 20.98
C ALA A 479 0.69 22.85 21.52
N LEU A 480 0.52 22.60 22.82
CA LEU A 480 -0.76 22.20 23.38
C LEU A 480 -1.88 23.25 23.25
N PRO A 481 -3.08 22.86 22.78
CA PRO A 481 -4.24 23.73 22.82
C PRO A 481 -4.76 23.85 24.26
N ASN A 482 -4.48 25.00 24.90
CA ASN A 482 -4.99 25.37 26.24
C ASN A 482 -6.52 25.53 26.31
N THR A 483 -7.26 25.17 25.26
CA THR A 483 -8.70 25.36 25.13
C THR A 483 -9.52 24.16 25.62
N ILE A 484 -8.90 23.01 25.89
CA ILE A 484 -9.57 21.77 26.32
C ILE A 484 -9.12 21.40 27.75
N PRO A 485 -10.04 21.27 28.72
CA PRO A 485 -9.71 20.84 30.08
C PRO A 485 -8.94 19.52 30.11
N TYR A 486 -7.96 19.35 30.98
CA TYR A 486 -7.13 18.14 31.16
C TYR A 486 -6.36 17.61 29.92
N ALA A 487 -6.46 18.28 28.77
CA ALA A 487 -5.71 17.89 27.58
C ALA A 487 -4.21 17.92 27.87
N LYS A 488 -3.72 19.03 28.43
CA LYS A 488 -2.32 19.20 28.81
C LYS A 488 -1.82 18.10 29.74
N GLU A 489 -2.62 17.75 30.74
CA GLU A 489 -2.33 16.70 31.71
C GLU A 489 -2.27 15.32 31.05
N THR A 490 -3.13 15.05 30.06
CA THR A 490 -3.12 13.82 29.26
C THR A 490 -1.80 13.66 28.50
N PHE A 491 -1.35 14.71 27.81
CA PHE A 491 -0.09 14.68 27.07
C PHE A 491 1.12 14.59 28.02
N ALA A 492 1.11 15.31 29.15
CA ALA A 492 2.21 15.26 30.11
C ALA A 492 2.38 13.87 30.75
N VAL A 493 1.29 13.21 31.15
CA VAL A 493 1.36 11.86 31.74
C VAL A 493 1.78 10.83 30.69
N TRP A 494 1.26 10.92 29.47
CA TRP A 494 1.65 10.04 28.36
C TRP A 494 3.13 10.21 28.02
N PHE A 495 3.60 11.45 27.89
CA PHE A 495 5.00 11.75 27.58
C PHE A 495 5.94 11.23 28.67
N ALA A 496 5.58 11.36 29.95
CA ALA A 496 6.34 10.78 31.06
C ALA A 496 6.41 9.24 30.98
N LEU A 497 5.29 8.58 30.66
CA LEU A 497 5.27 7.12 30.46
C LEU A 497 6.16 6.69 29.28
N GLN A 498 6.12 7.42 28.16
CA GLN A 498 6.89 7.08 26.96
C GLN A 498 8.39 7.32 27.12
N HIS A 499 8.77 8.53 27.53
CA HIS A 499 10.15 9.02 27.46
C HIS A 499 10.91 8.96 28.78
N LEU A 500 10.23 8.74 29.91
CA LEU A 500 10.85 8.63 31.24
C LEU A 500 10.58 7.29 31.93
N ARG A 501 9.63 6.48 31.44
CA ARG A 501 9.36 5.12 31.93
C ARG A 501 9.61 4.03 30.88
N GLY A 502 9.81 4.41 29.62
CA GLY A 502 10.22 3.50 28.55
C GLY A 502 9.08 2.63 28.01
N TYR A 503 7.84 3.10 28.10
CA TYR A 503 6.71 2.44 27.44
C TYR A 503 6.73 2.73 25.94
N LYS A 504 6.55 1.66 25.15
CA LYS A 504 6.70 1.69 23.70
C LYS A 504 5.46 2.26 23.00
N PRO A 505 5.59 3.36 22.25
CA PRO A 505 4.56 3.77 21.32
C PRO A 505 4.47 2.75 20.19
N PHE A 506 3.37 2.78 19.45
CA PHE A 506 3.07 1.82 18.38
C PHE A 506 2.44 2.51 17.17
N ILE A 507 2.36 1.79 16.06
CA ILE A 507 1.75 2.31 14.82
C ILE A 507 0.28 1.89 14.77
N THR A 508 -0.58 2.82 14.42
CA THR A 508 -2.00 2.58 14.13
C THR A 508 -2.20 2.43 12.64
N LYS A 509 -2.95 1.40 12.22
CA LYS A 509 -3.28 1.14 10.82
C LYS A 509 -4.79 1.09 10.63
N MET A 510 -5.27 1.76 9.58
CA MET A 510 -6.68 1.74 9.19
C MET A 510 -6.77 1.47 7.69
N SER A 511 -7.36 0.34 7.33
CA SER A 511 -7.54 -0.05 5.93
C SER A 511 -9.02 -0.20 5.60
N PHE A 512 -9.48 0.44 4.53
CA PHE A 512 -10.86 0.32 4.05
C PHE A 512 -10.91 0.31 2.52
N GLN A 513 -11.95 -0.36 1.98
CA GLN A 513 -12.15 -0.52 0.55
C GLN A 513 -13.29 0.35 0.06
N ASN A 514 -13.13 0.87 -1.15
CA ASN A 514 -14.15 1.63 -1.85
C ASN A 514 -14.32 1.10 -3.27
N THR A 515 -15.46 1.44 -3.86
CA THR A 515 -15.75 1.11 -5.26
C THR A 515 -16.45 2.29 -5.89
N PHE A 516 -16.04 2.65 -7.10
CA PHE A 516 -16.70 3.70 -7.87
C PHE A 516 -16.83 3.31 -9.34
N ARG A 517 -17.77 3.98 -10.01
CA ARG A 517 -18.01 3.84 -11.45
C ARG A 517 -17.58 5.11 -12.16
N GLY A 518 -17.11 4.95 -13.39
CA GLY A 518 -16.79 6.07 -14.27
C GLY A 518 -16.88 5.68 -15.74
N ASN A 519 -16.61 6.66 -16.59
CA ASN A 519 -16.58 6.51 -18.04
C ASN A 519 -15.28 7.13 -18.57
N LEU A 520 -14.66 6.52 -19.57
CA LEU A 520 -13.39 6.97 -20.16
C LEU A 520 -13.47 8.35 -20.84
N LYS A 521 -14.66 8.94 -20.98
CA LYS A 521 -14.88 10.31 -21.46
C LYS A 521 -15.00 11.34 -20.33
N GLU A 522 -15.14 10.90 -19.09
CA GLU A 522 -15.38 11.74 -17.92
C GLU A 522 -14.20 11.69 -16.96
N GLY A 523 -13.51 12.82 -16.81
CA GLY A 523 -12.38 13.00 -15.92
C GLY A 523 -12.77 13.80 -14.68
N MET A 524 -11.78 14.46 -14.08
CA MET A 524 -11.97 15.30 -12.89
C MET A 524 -12.97 16.43 -13.14
N PHE A 525 -12.84 17.15 -14.26
CA PHE A 525 -13.66 18.31 -14.56
C PHE A 525 -15.14 17.95 -14.73
N GLU A 526 -15.45 16.93 -15.55
CA GLU A 526 -16.84 16.52 -15.79
C GLU A 526 -17.50 16.01 -14.51
N ARG A 527 -16.77 15.23 -13.69
CA ARG A 527 -17.27 14.73 -12.40
C ARG A 527 -17.53 15.85 -11.41
N GLU A 528 -16.70 16.90 -11.38
CA GLU A 528 -16.92 18.06 -10.51
C GLU A 528 -18.16 18.85 -10.92
N GLN A 529 -18.41 19.03 -12.22
CA GLN A 529 -19.63 19.68 -12.70
C GLN A 529 -20.87 18.88 -12.32
N ASN A 530 -20.89 17.57 -12.58
CA ASN A 530 -22.03 16.70 -12.24
C ASN A 530 -22.38 16.80 -10.75
N ARG A 531 -21.38 16.76 -9.86
CA ARG A 531 -21.61 16.92 -8.40
C ARG A 531 -22.14 18.30 -8.00
N LYS A 532 -21.78 19.36 -8.72
CA LYS A 532 -22.33 20.71 -8.48
C LYS A 532 -23.80 20.76 -8.90
N GLU A 533 -24.11 20.26 -10.08
CA GLU A 533 -25.48 20.19 -10.60
C GLU A 533 -26.40 19.33 -9.72
N GLU A 534 -25.90 18.20 -9.21
CA GLU A 534 -26.62 17.36 -8.25
C GLU A 534 -26.92 18.12 -6.94
N LYS A 535 -25.93 18.83 -6.39
CA LYS A 535 -26.10 19.63 -5.16
C LYS A 535 -27.09 20.78 -5.35
N ASP A 536 -27.02 21.47 -6.49
CA ASP A 536 -27.94 22.56 -6.83
C ASP A 536 -29.36 22.01 -6.99
N SER A 537 -29.53 20.87 -7.65
CA SER A 537 -30.82 20.18 -7.80
C SER A 537 -31.40 19.73 -6.45
N GLU A 538 -30.57 19.18 -5.54
CA GLU A 538 -30.99 18.82 -4.19
C GLU A 538 -31.40 20.04 -3.36
N LEU A 539 -30.70 21.16 -3.52
CA LEU A 539 -31.02 22.41 -2.85
C LEU A 539 -32.34 22.98 -3.35
N ASP A 540 -32.56 23.00 -4.66
CA ASP A 540 -33.80 23.45 -5.28
C ASP A 540 -34.99 22.60 -4.82
N ALA A 541 -34.82 21.27 -4.77
CA ALA A 541 -35.85 20.36 -4.24
C ALA A 541 -36.18 20.62 -2.75
N LYS A 542 -35.17 20.94 -1.91
CA LYS A 542 -35.39 21.31 -0.51
C LYS A 542 -36.10 22.68 -0.39
N ILE A 543 -35.73 23.65 -1.22
CA ILE A 543 -36.38 24.96 -1.26
C ILE A 543 -37.83 24.81 -1.70
N GLU A 544 -38.13 24.00 -2.71
CA GLU A 544 -39.50 23.73 -3.17
C GLU A 544 -40.34 23.08 -2.07
N GLN A 545 -39.79 22.14 -1.30
CA GLN A 545 -40.47 21.53 -0.15
C GLN A 545 -40.78 22.54 0.96
N ILE A 546 -39.91 23.52 1.19
CA ILE A 546 -40.09 24.56 2.21
C ILE A 546 -41.02 25.68 1.72
N THR A 547 -41.03 25.97 0.42
CA THR A 547 -41.82 27.06 -0.19
C THR A 547 -43.16 26.61 -0.76
N SER A 548 -43.46 25.32 -0.77
CA SER A 548 -44.78 24.80 -1.14
C SER A 548 -45.85 25.41 -0.21
N PRO A 549 -46.86 26.12 -0.75
CA PRO A 549 -47.83 26.81 0.07
C PRO A 549 -48.59 25.80 0.93
N PHE A 550 -48.84 26.14 2.20
CA PHE A 550 -49.94 25.55 2.97
C PHE A 550 -51.24 25.73 2.16
N TYR A 551 -51.59 24.76 1.33
CA TYR A 551 -52.86 24.72 0.63
C TYR A 551 -53.97 24.44 1.64
N THR A 552 -54.55 25.54 2.10
CA THR A 552 -56.00 25.76 2.27
C THR A 552 -56.86 24.51 2.41
N HIS A 553 -57.36 24.26 3.62
CA HIS A 553 -58.58 23.48 3.82
C HIS A 553 -59.74 24.14 3.04
N PRO A 554 -60.37 23.46 2.06
CA PRO A 554 -61.65 23.91 1.54
C PRO A 554 -62.73 23.61 2.58
N GLY A 555 -63.58 24.60 2.83
CA GLY A 555 -64.51 24.64 3.95
C GLY A 555 -65.49 23.47 4.04
N LYS A 556 -65.89 23.20 5.28
CA LYS A 556 -67.24 22.75 5.65
C LYS A 556 -67.72 23.56 6.84
N ILE A 557 -68.56 24.57 6.59
CA ILE A 557 -69.80 24.84 7.33
C ILE A 557 -70.86 25.16 6.28
#